data_AF-A0A947ZRY6-F1
#
_entry.id   AF-A0A947ZRY6-F1
#
_cell.length_a   1.000
_cell.length_b   1.000
_cell.length_c   1.000
_cell.angle_alpha   90.00
_cell.angle_beta   90.00
_cell.angle_gamma   90.00
#
_symmetry.space_group_name_H-M   'P 1'
#
loop_
_entity.id
_entity.type
_entity.pdbx_description
1 polymer ?
#
loop_
_entity_poly.entity_id
_entity_poly.type
_entity_poly.pdbx_seq_one_letter_code
_entity_poly.pdbx_strand_id
1 'polypeptide(L)'
;MQILSILGGGSAYTPGLLQALILHATELPLKTVRLYDTDVSRLAIVARLTTAMARNAGAFTVEVADSLETAIEGVDLILNSTRPGGLAARRIDETLPLEFDIPGQETVGPGGFFFALRSVPEALRVADTVQALAPQALILNYTNPSNIVTQALIDHGGVKVIGLCDQSDEDLQAIVQAIGGQGSYQFRCNGLNHATWYSHILLDNVPLGEISVPLVAPPEFDAEHRLRFEFSLRLAGENPGYWPNSYLPYYLFPAAFVAQAKRVGPRSDVVAASLAKYYTHFASEGEKAAPQLRFYRGSAGFGDLAVNVIRALASPTPYELVLNLPNQGATPAFADDTVIE
;
A
#
# COMPACT_ATOMS: atom_id res chain seq x y z
N MET A 1 11.17 -13.84 14.22
CA MET A 1 10.49 -13.62 12.92
C MET A 1 10.36 -14.93 12.14
N GLN A 2 9.50 -15.83 12.59
CA GLN A 2 9.19 -17.11 11.93
C GLN A 2 7.73 -17.17 11.44
N ILE A 3 6.82 -16.40 12.05
CA ILE A 3 5.39 -16.38 11.68
C ILE A 3 4.99 -14.97 11.23
N LEU A 4 4.48 -14.87 9.99
CA LEU A 4 3.84 -13.68 9.44
C LEU A 4 2.34 -13.95 9.32
N SER A 5 1.51 -13.08 9.89
CA SER A 5 0.06 -13.12 9.68
C SER A 5 -0.38 -12.00 8.76
N ILE A 6 -1.14 -12.33 7.71
CA ILE A 6 -1.72 -11.38 6.76
C ILE A 6 -3.20 -11.24 7.09
N LEU A 7 -3.58 -10.08 7.62
CA LEU A 7 -4.98 -9.70 7.83
C LEU A 7 -5.50 -9.07 6.54
N GLY A 8 -6.64 -9.55 6.05
CA GLY A 8 -7.10 -9.29 4.68
C GLY A 8 -6.53 -10.29 3.67
N GLY A 9 -6.22 -11.50 4.12
CA GLY A 9 -5.58 -12.55 3.32
C GLY A 9 -6.36 -12.98 2.08
N GLY A 10 -7.67 -12.71 1.99
CA GLY A 10 -8.49 -12.97 0.81
C GLY A 10 -8.36 -11.92 -0.29
N SER A 11 -7.54 -10.88 -0.09
CA SER A 11 -7.29 -9.82 -1.06
C SER A 11 -6.68 -10.34 -2.38
N ALA A 12 -7.03 -9.68 -3.49
CA ALA A 12 -6.42 -9.95 -4.80
C ALA A 12 -4.95 -9.50 -4.92
N TYR A 13 -4.43 -8.85 -3.88
CA TYR A 13 -3.00 -8.51 -3.74
C TYR A 13 -2.19 -9.64 -3.07
N THR A 14 -2.80 -10.46 -2.21
CA THR A 14 -2.10 -11.49 -1.43
C THR A 14 -1.27 -12.45 -2.28
N PRO A 15 -1.73 -12.94 -3.46
CA PRO A 15 -0.88 -13.80 -4.29
C PRO A 15 0.39 -13.11 -4.81
N GLY A 16 0.32 -11.82 -5.14
CA GLY A 16 1.47 -11.04 -5.60
C GLY A 16 2.50 -10.84 -4.48
N LEU A 17 2.02 -10.45 -3.29
CA LEU A 17 2.82 -10.38 -2.07
C LEU A 17 3.50 -11.72 -1.77
N LEU A 18 2.77 -12.84 -1.89
CA LEU A 18 3.33 -14.15 -1.59
C LEU A 18 4.36 -14.60 -2.62
N GLN A 19 4.17 -14.22 -3.90
CA GLN A 19 5.20 -14.41 -4.92
C GLN A 19 6.49 -13.66 -4.56
N ALA A 20 6.40 -12.43 -4.05
CA ALA A 20 7.56 -11.68 -3.60
C ALA A 20 8.22 -12.31 -2.34
N LEU A 21 7.44 -12.78 -1.37
CA LEU A 21 7.97 -13.51 -0.20
C LEU A 21 8.69 -14.80 -0.61
N ILE A 22 8.14 -15.54 -1.58
CA ILE A 22 8.77 -16.76 -2.13
C ILE A 22 10.09 -16.43 -2.83
N LEU A 23 10.12 -15.35 -3.64
CA LEU A 23 11.32 -14.92 -4.35
C LEU A 23 12.49 -14.65 -3.39
N HIS A 24 12.21 -14.14 -2.19
CA HIS A 24 13.20 -13.81 -1.17
C HIS A 24 13.24 -14.81 0.00
N ALA A 25 12.65 -16.00 -0.13
CA ALA A 25 12.49 -16.93 0.99
C ALA A 25 13.83 -17.35 1.63
N THR A 26 14.92 -17.41 0.86
CA THR A 26 16.26 -17.75 1.38
C THR A 26 16.89 -16.65 2.22
N GLU A 27 16.43 -15.41 2.08
CA GLU A 27 16.87 -14.24 2.85
C GLU A 27 16.04 -14.04 4.13
N LEU A 28 14.91 -14.77 4.25
CA LEU A 28 13.93 -14.55 5.31
C LEU A 28 13.88 -15.75 6.27
N PRO A 29 13.89 -15.54 7.60
CA PRO A 29 13.72 -16.62 8.58
C PRO A 29 12.27 -17.15 8.69
N LEU A 30 11.43 -16.87 7.70
CA LEU A 30 9.99 -17.13 7.70
C LEU A 30 9.69 -18.63 7.51
N LYS A 31 8.87 -19.19 8.39
CA LYS A 31 8.45 -20.60 8.37
C LYS A 31 6.97 -20.78 8.07
N THR A 32 6.15 -19.83 8.51
CA THR A 32 4.70 -19.88 8.38
C THR A 32 4.14 -18.53 7.96
N VAL A 33 3.26 -18.53 6.97
CA VAL A 33 2.38 -17.42 6.61
C VAL A 33 0.94 -17.80 6.95
N ARG A 34 0.34 -17.10 7.91
CA ARG A 34 -1.08 -17.26 8.27
C ARG A 34 -1.93 -16.25 7.52
N LEU A 35 -3.02 -16.73 6.93
CA LEU A 35 -4.00 -15.88 6.25
C LEU A 35 -5.27 -15.78 7.09
N TYR A 36 -5.73 -14.57 7.32
CA TYR A 36 -7.01 -14.29 7.98
C TYR A 36 -7.83 -13.31 7.15
N ASP A 37 -9.10 -13.62 6.96
CA ASP A 37 -10.06 -12.74 6.29
C ASP A 37 -11.49 -13.08 6.74
N THR A 38 -12.35 -12.07 6.77
CA THR A 38 -13.79 -12.24 7.02
C THR A 38 -14.54 -12.77 5.80
N ASP A 39 -14.02 -12.59 4.58
CA ASP A 39 -14.57 -13.20 3.37
C ASP A 39 -13.98 -14.61 3.18
N VAL A 40 -14.63 -15.59 3.80
CA VAL A 40 -14.21 -17.00 3.78
C VAL A 40 -14.15 -17.59 2.37
N SER A 41 -14.96 -17.08 1.44
CA SER A 41 -15.03 -17.59 0.07
C SER A 41 -13.82 -17.13 -0.74
N ARG A 42 -13.46 -15.84 -0.66
CA ARG A 42 -12.24 -15.33 -1.28
C ARG A 42 -10.99 -15.88 -0.62
N LEU A 43 -10.99 -15.99 0.71
CA LEU A 43 -9.90 -16.58 1.47
C LEU A 43 -9.62 -18.01 1.03
N ALA A 44 -10.65 -18.84 0.86
CA ALA A 44 -10.47 -20.23 0.42
C ALA A 44 -9.83 -20.34 -0.98
N ILE A 45 -10.16 -19.43 -1.90
CA ILE A 45 -9.56 -19.38 -3.24
C ILE A 45 -8.08 -18.96 -3.14
N VAL A 46 -7.80 -17.86 -2.44
CA VAL A 46 -6.44 -17.34 -2.29
C VAL A 46 -5.57 -18.35 -1.55
N ALA A 47 -6.02 -18.86 -0.40
CA ALA A 47 -5.30 -19.83 0.42
C ALA A 47 -4.86 -21.06 -0.38
N ARG A 48 -5.74 -21.60 -1.22
CA ARG A 48 -5.42 -22.75 -2.08
C ARG A 48 -4.28 -22.45 -3.05
N LEU A 49 -4.37 -21.32 -3.75
CA LEU A 49 -3.33 -20.87 -4.66
C LEU A 49 -2.01 -20.65 -3.92
N THR A 50 -2.04 -19.90 -2.82
CA THR A 50 -0.85 -19.54 -2.05
C THR A 50 -0.16 -20.75 -1.45
N THR A 51 -0.92 -21.72 -0.96
CA THR A 51 -0.38 -23.00 -0.47
C THR A 51 0.29 -23.79 -1.59
N ALA A 52 -0.33 -23.85 -2.77
CA ALA A 52 0.25 -24.53 -3.92
C ALA A 52 1.55 -23.85 -4.40
N MET A 53 1.58 -22.50 -4.42
CA MET A 53 2.77 -21.71 -4.75
C MET A 53 3.91 -21.96 -3.76
N ALA A 54 3.64 -21.85 -2.46
CA ALA A 54 4.65 -22.03 -1.42
C ALA A 54 5.21 -23.46 -1.38
N ARG A 55 4.34 -24.47 -1.56
CA ARG A 55 4.73 -25.88 -1.68
C ARG A 55 5.60 -26.13 -2.90
N ASN A 56 5.21 -25.61 -4.08
CA ASN A 56 5.98 -25.78 -5.31
C ASN A 56 7.38 -25.14 -5.20
N ALA A 57 7.51 -24.04 -4.46
CA ALA A 57 8.79 -23.37 -4.23
C ALA A 57 9.61 -23.96 -3.07
N GLY A 58 9.00 -24.77 -2.19
CA GLY A 58 9.66 -25.26 -0.97
C GLY A 58 10.02 -24.15 0.02
N ALA A 59 9.23 -23.07 0.08
CA ALA A 59 9.55 -21.86 0.84
C ALA A 59 9.12 -21.95 2.31
N PHE A 60 7.82 -21.83 2.58
CA PHE A 60 7.23 -21.82 3.93
C PHE A 60 5.86 -22.51 3.92
N THR A 61 5.29 -22.75 5.09
CA THR A 61 3.93 -23.27 5.23
C THR A 61 2.92 -22.14 5.15
N VAL A 62 1.79 -22.36 4.48
CA VAL A 62 0.65 -21.43 4.48
C VAL A 62 -0.47 -22.05 5.30
N GLU A 63 -0.99 -21.29 6.26
CA GLU A 63 -2.06 -21.67 7.17
C GLU A 63 -3.23 -20.70 7.03
N VAL A 64 -4.45 -21.17 7.31
CA VAL A 64 -5.64 -20.34 7.38
C VAL A 64 -6.08 -20.25 8.83
N ALA A 65 -6.20 -19.03 9.34
CA ALA A 65 -6.76 -18.76 10.66
C ALA A 65 -8.28 -18.58 10.54
N ASP A 66 -9.02 -19.18 11.46
CA ASP A 66 -10.49 -19.13 11.55
C ASP A 66 -11.02 -17.94 12.37
N SER A 67 -10.14 -17.30 13.13
CA SER A 67 -10.44 -16.19 14.03
C SER A 67 -9.27 -15.22 14.07
N LEU A 68 -9.51 -14.01 14.58
CA LEU A 68 -8.43 -13.02 14.69
C LEU A 68 -7.40 -13.49 15.74
N GLU A 69 -7.88 -14.12 16.80
CA GLU A 69 -7.08 -14.66 17.90
C GLU A 69 -6.11 -15.73 17.38
N THR A 70 -6.58 -16.70 16.59
CA THR A 70 -5.70 -17.72 15.98
C THR A 70 -4.76 -17.13 14.94
N ALA A 71 -5.14 -16.03 14.28
CA ALA A 71 -4.27 -15.30 13.39
C ALA A 71 -3.12 -14.60 14.15
N ILE A 72 -3.36 -14.12 15.36
CA ILE A 72 -2.39 -13.31 16.12
C ILE A 72 -1.52 -14.15 17.07
N GLU A 73 -2.04 -15.26 17.61
CA GLU A 73 -1.33 -16.02 18.64
C GLU A 73 0.09 -16.46 18.22
N GLY A 74 1.09 -15.99 18.97
CA GLY A 74 2.50 -16.31 18.74
C GLY A 74 3.11 -15.71 17.47
N VAL A 75 2.44 -14.76 16.81
CA VAL A 75 2.94 -14.13 15.59
C VAL A 75 4.14 -13.21 15.86
N ASP A 76 5.09 -13.14 14.91
CA ASP A 76 6.18 -12.16 14.98
C ASP A 76 5.88 -10.88 14.19
N LEU A 77 5.19 -11.02 13.06
CA LEU A 77 4.84 -9.94 12.16
C LEU A 77 3.38 -10.01 11.75
N ILE A 78 2.73 -8.87 11.66
CA ILE A 78 1.36 -8.76 11.19
C ILE A 78 1.36 -7.79 10.02
N LEU A 79 1.00 -8.26 8.83
CA LEU A 79 0.65 -7.37 7.72
C LEU A 79 -0.85 -7.09 7.77
N ASN A 80 -1.21 -5.87 8.17
CA ASN A 80 -2.60 -5.42 8.14
C ASN A 80 -2.90 -4.80 6.77
N SER A 81 -3.65 -5.51 5.93
CA SER A 81 -4.08 -5.07 4.59
C SER A 81 -5.60 -5.10 4.43
N THR A 82 -6.32 -5.01 5.55
CA THR A 82 -7.78 -5.07 5.60
C THR A 82 -8.42 -3.86 4.92
N ARG A 83 -9.65 -4.05 4.43
CA ARG A 83 -10.52 -2.98 3.92
C ARG A 83 -11.92 -3.09 4.54
N PRO A 84 -12.14 -2.50 5.72
CA PRO A 84 -13.47 -2.46 6.33
C PRO A 84 -14.52 -1.83 5.40
N GLY A 85 -15.60 -2.57 5.16
CA GLY A 85 -16.69 -2.19 4.24
C GLY A 85 -16.48 -2.59 2.77
N GLY A 86 -15.31 -3.11 2.41
CA GLY A 86 -15.02 -3.61 1.06
C GLY A 86 -15.19 -2.57 -0.04
N LEU A 87 -15.44 -3.03 -1.28
CA LEU A 87 -15.65 -2.12 -2.43
C LEU A 87 -17.00 -1.43 -2.41
N ALA A 88 -18.00 -2.00 -1.72
CA ALA A 88 -19.32 -1.38 -1.60
C ALA A 88 -19.24 -0.06 -0.81
N ALA A 89 -18.53 -0.07 0.32
CA ALA A 89 -18.29 1.16 1.08
C ALA A 89 -17.38 2.13 0.32
N ARG A 90 -16.31 1.64 -0.33
CA ARG A 90 -15.44 2.46 -1.18
C ARG A 90 -16.23 3.20 -2.25
N ARG A 91 -17.22 2.54 -2.87
CA ARG A 91 -18.07 3.19 -3.87
C ARG A 91 -18.82 4.38 -3.26
N ILE A 92 -19.35 4.25 -2.04
CA ILE A 92 -20.01 5.36 -1.33
C ILE A 92 -19.00 6.48 -1.04
N ASP A 93 -17.79 6.11 -0.58
CA ASP A 93 -16.71 7.07 -0.31
C ASP A 93 -16.36 7.91 -1.55
N GLU A 94 -16.44 7.30 -2.74
CA GLU A 94 -16.13 7.96 -4.02
C GLU A 94 -17.34 8.69 -4.62
N THR A 95 -18.58 8.25 -4.41
CA THR A 95 -19.76 8.86 -5.05
C THR A 95 -20.46 9.91 -4.20
N LEU A 96 -20.56 9.71 -2.88
CA LEU A 96 -21.31 10.63 -2.02
C LEU A 96 -20.70 12.05 -1.99
N PRO A 97 -19.37 12.25 -1.88
CA PRO A 97 -18.80 13.59 -1.90
C PRO A 97 -19.07 14.35 -3.21
N LEU A 98 -19.18 13.63 -4.33
CA LEU A 98 -19.43 14.23 -5.64
C LEU A 98 -20.83 14.86 -5.77
N GLU A 99 -21.79 14.45 -4.93
CA GLU A 99 -23.11 15.09 -4.84
C GLU A 99 -23.02 16.52 -4.30
N PHE A 100 -21.91 16.86 -3.63
CA PHE A 100 -21.62 18.16 -3.02
C PHE A 100 -20.51 18.93 -3.73
N ASP A 101 -20.13 18.53 -4.96
CA ASP A 101 -19.01 19.12 -5.71
C ASP A 101 -17.66 19.04 -4.96
N ILE A 102 -17.47 17.97 -4.18
CA ILE A 102 -16.22 17.66 -3.49
C ILE A 102 -15.63 16.38 -4.10
N PRO A 103 -14.30 16.28 -4.34
CA PRO A 103 -13.70 15.04 -4.82
C PRO A 103 -14.03 13.87 -3.88
N GLY A 104 -14.57 12.79 -4.45
CA GLY A 104 -14.68 11.51 -3.77
C GLY A 104 -13.50 10.63 -4.14
N GLN A 105 -12.65 10.33 -3.16
CA GLN A 105 -11.44 9.52 -3.34
C GLN A 105 -11.22 8.64 -2.10
N GLU A 106 -10.59 7.49 -2.29
CA GLU A 106 -10.44 6.42 -1.29
C GLU A 106 -9.76 6.83 0.03
N THR A 107 -8.78 7.73 -0.02
CA THR A 107 -7.83 8.05 1.06
C THR A 107 -7.74 9.54 1.38
N VAL A 108 -8.31 10.39 0.53
CA VAL A 108 -8.26 11.86 0.61
C VAL A 108 -9.67 12.43 0.70
N GLY A 109 -9.82 13.55 1.41
CA GLY A 109 -11.08 14.27 1.53
C GLY A 109 -12.15 13.49 2.31
N PRO A 110 -13.45 13.77 2.09
CA PRO A 110 -14.52 13.10 2.84
C PRO A 110 -14.55 11.59 2.63
N GLY A 111 -14.22 11.09 1.44
CA GLY A 111 -14.15 9.65 1.17
C GLY A 111 -13.08 8.95 2.03
N GLY A 112 -11.87 9.51 2.06
CA GLY A 112 -10.80 9.06 2.96
C GLY A 112 -11.20 9.13 4.42
N PHE A 113 -11.90 10.19 4.83
CA PHE A 113 -12.40 10.32 6.20
C PHE A 113 -13.45 9.24 6.55
N PHE A 114 -14.41 8.96 5.66
CA PHE A 114 -15.39 7.88 5.87
C PHE A 114 -14.70 6.52 5.97
N PHE A 115 -13.66 6.30 5.17
CA PHE A 115 -12.86 5.09 5.26
C PHE A 115 -12.12 5.00 6.60
N ALA A 116 -11.50 6.09 7.06
CA ALA A 116 -10.85 6.15 8.37
C ALA A 116 -11.82 5.83 9.53
N LEU A 117 -13.06 6.34 9.48
CA LEU A 117 -14.09 6.02 10.48
C LEU A 117 -14.42 4.53 10.58
N ARG A 118 -14.11 3.74 9.55
CA ARG A 118 -14.26 2.28 9.56
C ARG A 118 -12.93 1.57 9.86
N SER A 119 -11.82 2.06 9.32
CA SER A 119 -10.50 1.46 9.47
C SER A 119 -9.92 1.61 10.88
N VAL A 120 -10.08 2.78 11.52
CA VAL A 120 -9.52 3.04 12.85
C VAL A 120 -10.11 2.10 13.92
N PRO A 121 -11.44 1.96 14.08
CA PRO A 121 -11.99 1.05 15.07
C PRO A 121 -11.54 -0.41 14.89
N GLU A 122 -11.43 -0.88 13.64
CA GLU A 122 -10.95 -2.23 13.37
C GLU A 122 -9.46 -2.38 13.67
N ALA A 123 -8.63 -1.39 13.33
CA ALA A 123 -7.21 -1.40 13.64
C ALA A 123 -6.96 -1.41 15.16
N LEU A 124 -7.76 -0.65 15.94
CA LEU A 124 -7.68 -0.67 17.41
C LEU A 124 -8.09 -2.04 17.98
N ARG A 125 -9.14 -2.67 17.44
CA ARG A 125 -9.53 -4.04 17.82
C ARG A 125 -8.41 -5.06 17.56
N VAL A 126 -7.71 -4.90 16.43
CA VAL A 126 -6.50 -5.69 16.14
C VAL A 126 -5.42 -5.40 17.17
N ALA A 127 -5.13 -4.13 17.46
CA ALA A 127 -4.11 -3.74 18.44
C ALA A 127 -4.36 -4.33 19.83
N ASP A 128 -5.60 -4.28 20.33
CA ASP A 128 -5.99 -4.89 21.61
C ASP A 128 -5.69 -6.40 21.62
N THR A 129 -5.99 -7.09 20.52
CA THR A 129 -5.73 -8.53 20.38
C THR A 129 -4.24 -8.83 20.30
N VAL A 130 -3.46 -7.99 19.61
CA VAL A 130 -2.00 -8.09 19.56
C VAL A 130 -1.39 -7.89 20.94
N GLN A 131 -1.83 -6.89 21.71
CA GLN A 131 -1.34 -6.67 23.07
C GLN A 131 -1.59 -7.87 23.97
N ALA A 132 -2.76 -8.51 23.84
CA ALA A 132 -3.12 -9.66 24.65
C ALA A 132 -2.35 -10.94 24.27
N LEU A 133 -2.17 -11.21 22.98
CA LEU A 133 -1.73 -12.52 22.48
C LEU A 133 -0.31 -12.53 21.89
N ALA A 134 0.19 -11.39 21.44
CA ALA A 134 1.50 -11.28 20.80
C ALA A 134 2.13 -9.87 20.99
N PRO A 135 2.36 -9.40 22.23
CA PRO A 135 2.77 -8.02 22.51
C PRO A 135 4.16 -7.65 21.94
N GLN A 136 4.94 -8.63 21.48
CA GLN A 136 6.22 -8.39 20.84
C GLN A 136 6.14 -8.26 19.33
N ALA A 137 4.99 -8.62 18.73
CA ALA A 137 4.78 -8.57 17.29
C ALA A 137 4.87 -7.14 16.76
N LEU A 138 5.32 -7.02 15.52
CA LEU A 138 5.34 -5.77 14.79
C LEU A 138 4.22 -5.77 13.75
N ILE A 139 3.40 -4.71 13.77
CA ILE A 139 2.36 -4.46 12.78
C ILE A 139 2.96 -3.65 11.63
N LEU A 140 2.88 -4.21 10.43
CA LEU A 140 3.10 -3.52 9.16
C LEU A 140 1.73 -3.11 8.62
N ASN A 141 1.38 -1.83 8.72
CA ASN A 141 0.05 -1.33 8.35
C ASN A 141 0.02 -0.84 6.90
N TYR A 142 -0.68 -1.60 6.04
CA TYR A 142 -1.05 -1.21 4.67
C TYR A 142 -2.50 -0.73 4.56
N THR A 143 -3.30 -0.91 5.62
CA THR A 143 -4.69 -0.47 5.63
C THR A 143 -4.75 1.05 5.58
N ASN A 144 -5.41 1.52 4.53
CA ASN A 144 -5.63 2.93 4.31
C ASN A 144 -6.78 3.50 5.18
N PRO A 145 -6.83 4.83 5.38
CA PRO A 145 -5.77 5.80 5.09
C PRO A 145 -4.57 5.58 6.01
N SER A 146 -3.39 5.28 5.43
CA SER A 146 -2.29 4.65 6.16
C SER A 146 -1.78 5.53 7.30
N ASN A 147 -1.61 6.83 7.06
CA ASN A 147 -1.17 7.78 8.09
C ASN A 147 -2.16 7.91 9.26
N ILE A 148 -3.47 8.06 9.00
CA ILE A 148 -4.49 8.15 10.06
C ILE A 148 -4.56 6.87 10.89
N VAL A 149 -4.56 5.71 10.22
CA VAL A 149 -4.61 4.41 10.92
C VAL A 149 -3.34 4.18 11.73
N THR A 150 -2.17 4.55 11.20
CA THR A 150 -0.89 4.40 11.89
C THR A 150 -0.80 5.36 13.09
N GLN A 151 -1.23 6.62 12.93
CA GLN A 151 -1.33 7.58 14.04
C GLN A 151 -2.23 7.02 15.14
N ALA A 152 -3.42 6.52 14.81
CA ALA A 152 -4.33 5.96 15.80
C ALA A 152 -3.73 4.76 16.56
N LEU A 153 -2.96 3.91 15.88
CA LEU A 153 -2.25 2.79 16.51
C LEU A 153 -1.12 3.26 17.43
N ILE A 154 -0.38 4.30 17.03
CA ILE A 154 0.65 4.93 17.87
C ILE A 154 0.03 5.58 19.11
N ASP A 155 -1.05 6.35 18.94
CA ASP A 155 -1.75 7.06 20.03
C ASP A 155 -2.38 6.09 21.03
N HIS A 156 -2.92 4.97 20.52
CA HIS A 156 -3.46 3.91 21.37
C HIS A 156 -2.37 3.26 22.24
N GLY A 157 -1.15 3.17 21.72
CA GLY A 157 0.00 2.60 22.43
C GLY A 157 -0.07 1.07 22.58
N GLY A 158 0.92 0.50 23.26
CA GLY A 158 0.96 -0.93 23.58
C GLY A 158 1.35 -1.87 22.42
N VAL A 159 1.37 -1.38 21.17
CA VAL A 159 1.79 -2.13 19.98
C VAL A 159 2.96 -1.46 19.27
N LYS A 160 3.74 -2.25 18.52
CA LYS A 160 4.76 -1.75 17.60
C LYS A 160 4.14 -1.67 16.21
N VAL A 161 4.28 -0.53 15.53
CA VAL A 161 3.69 -0.35 14.19
C VAL A 161 4.63 0.43 13.26
N ILE A 162 4.62 0.04 11.99
CA ILE A 162 5.19 0.78 10.86
C ILE A 162 4.07 0.94 9.83
N GLY A 163 3.76 2.17 9.43
CA GLY A 163 2.82 2.42 8.34
C GLY A 163 3.51 2.34 6.98
N LEU A 164 2.82 1.77 5.99
CA LEU A 164 3.36 1.51 4.66
C LEU A 164 2.54 2.23 3.58
N CYS A 165 3.22 2.67 2.51
CA CYS A 165 2.63 3.19 1.29
C CYS A 165 3.65 3.21 0.16
N ASP A 166 3.27 2.73 -1.02
CA ASP A 166 4.14 2.69 -2.22
C ASP A 166 4.14 4.00 -3.03
N GLN A 167 3.35 5.01 -2.63
CA GLN A 167 3.06 6.14 -3.52
C GLN A 167 4.31 6.94 -3.90
N SER A 168 5.29 7.05 -3.00
CA SER A 168 6.55 7.72 -3.29
C SER A 168 7.30 7.01 -4.42
N ASP A 169 7.44 5.69 -4.33
CA ASP A 169 8.10 4.90 -5.37
C ASP A 169 7.32 4.94 -6.69
N GLU A 170 5.97 4.89 -6.65
CA GLU A 170 5.13 5.06 -7.84
C GLU A 170 5.32 6.43 -8.51
N ASP A 171 5.39 7.50 -7.71
CA ASP A 171 5.56 8.87 -8.22
C ASP A 171 6.94 9.03 -8.88
N LEU A 172 8.01 8.61 -8.23
CA LEU A 172 9.37 8.71 -8.77
C LEU A 172 9.56 7.81 -10.00
N GLN A 173 8.99 6.61 -9.99
CA GLN A 173 8.99 5.72 -11.15
C GLN A 173 8.26 6.34 -12.34
N ALA A 174 7.15 7.06 -12.11
CA ALA A 174 6.44 7.77 -13.16
C ALA A 174 7.29 8.88 -13.79
N ILE A 175 8.11 9.58 -13.00
CA ILE A 175 9.06 10.59 -13.51
C ILE A 175 10.16 9.90 -14.35
N VAL A 176 10.72 8.78 -13.88
CA VAL A 176 11.72 8.00 -14.63
C VAL A 176 11.16 7.54 -15.98
N GLN A 177 9.92 7.05 -16.00
CA GLN A 177 9.24 6.65 -17.24
C GLN A 177 8.98 7.85 -18.16
N ALA A 178 8.59 9.01 -17.60
CA ALA A 178 8.33 10.23 -18.36
C ALA A 178 9.55 10.76 -19.12
N ILE A 179 10.76 10.47 -18.63
CA ILE A 179 12.02 10.80 -19.31
C ILE A 179 12.54 9.68 -20.23
N GLY A 180 11.79 8.59 -20.37
CA GLY A 180 12.18 7.41 -21.16
C GLY A 180 13.26 6.54 -20.51
N GLY A 181 13.50 6.70 -19.21
CA GLY A 181 14.50 5.95 -18.46
C GLY A 181 13.98 4.61 -17.93
N GLN A 182 14.91 3.74 -17.53
CA GLN A 182 14.68 2.54 -16.71
C GLN A 182 15.55 2.56 -15.45
N GLY A 183 15.86 3.78 -15.01
CA GLY A 183 16.89 4.11 -14.05
C GLY A 183 16.52 3.94 -12.60
N SER A 184 17.52 4.09 -11.75
CA SER A 184 17.36 4.24 -10.30
C SER A 184 17.02 5.68 -9.93
N TYR A 185 16.40 5.88 -8.77
CA TYR A 185 16.17 7.20 -8.21
C TYR A 185 16.62 7.27 -6.76
N GLN A 186 16.98 8.48 -6.32
CA GLN A 186 17.24 8.82 -4.93
C GLN A 186 16.52 10.13 -4.62
N PHE A 187 15.99 10.25 -3.41
CA PHE A 187 15.24 11.43 -2.99
C PHE A 187 15.19 11.52 -1.47
N ARG A 188 14.77 12.69 -0.98
CA ARG A 188 14.34 12.91 0.39
C ARG A 188 12.84 13.13 0.41
N CYS A 189 12.19 12.56 1.40
CA CYS A 189 10.74 12.57 1.60
C CYS A 189 10.45 13.33 2.91
N ASN A 190 9.46 14.21 2.92
CA ASN A 190 8.98 14.84 4.15
C ASN A 190 7.53 15.30 4.00
N GLY A 191 6.63 14.71 4.80
CA GLY A 191 5.25 15.15 4.90
C GLY A 191 4.37 14.13 5.62
N LEU A 192 3.10 14.08 5.23
CA LEU A 192 2.16 13.06 5.68
C LEU A 192 1.85 12.15 4.49
N ASN A 193 1.54 10.86 4.72
CA ASN A 193 1.13 9.97 3.63
C ASN A 193 0.07 10.63 2.71
N HIS A 194 0.30 10.56 1.39
CA HIS A 194 -0.54 11.20 0.37
C HIS A 194 -0.60 12.74 0.44
N ALA A 195 0.30 13.36 1.19
CA ALA A 195 0.47 14.81 1.32
C ALA A 195 1.96 15.16 1.55
N THR A 196 2.83 14.45 0.84
CA THR A 196 4.29 14.55 0.98
C THR A 196 4.91 15.42 -0.11
N TRP A 197 6.09 16.00 0.16
CA TRP A 197 6.96 16.58 -0.85
C TRP A 197 8.28 15.83 -0.92
N TYR A 198 8.78 15.66 -2.14
CA TYR A 198 10.08 15.06 -2.42
C TYR A 198 11.09 16.14 -2.78
N SER A 199 12.33 15.99 -2.35
CA SER A 199 13.44 16.91 -2.61
C SER A 199 14.74 16.14 -2.87
N HIS A 200 15.80 16.82 -3.29
CA HIS A 200 17.09 16.20 -3.62
C HIS A 200 16.95 15.02 -4.60
N ILE A 201 16.03 15.17 -5.57
CA ILE A 201 15.68 14.09 -6.49
C ILE A 201 16.80 13.91 -7.51
N LEU A 202 17.38 12.72 -7.51
CA LEU A 202 18.36 12.26 -8.49
C LEU A 202 17.74 11.13 -9.30
N LEU A 203 17.79 11.24 -10.63
CA LEU A 203 17.39 10.18 -11.57
C LEU A 203 18.65 9.70 -12.27
N ASP A 204 19.06 8.45 -12.06
CA ASP A 204 20.36 7.91 -12.51
C ASP A 204 21.55 8.81 -12.15
N ASN A 205 21.54 9.35 -10.93
CA ASN A 205 22.52 10.31 -10.39
C ASN A 205 22.50 11.71 -11.06
N VAL A 206 21.51 12.02 -11.88
CA VAL A 206 21.30 13.35 -12.47
C VAL A 206 20.23 14.10 -11.67
N PRO A 207 20.50 15.30 -11.14
CA PRO A 207 19.49 16.11 -10.46
C PRO A 207 18.28 16.41 -11.36
N LEU A 208 17.07 16.28 -10.82
CA LEU A 208 15.83 16.53 -11.58
C LEU A 208 15.82 17.90 -12.28
N GLY A 209 16.39 18.93 -11.64
CA GLY A 209 16.47 20.28 -12.20
C GLY A 209 17.40 20.42 -13.42
N GLU A 210 18.29 19.46 -13.66
CA GLU A 210 19.18 19.43 -14.83
C GLU A 210 18.57 18.65 -16.01
N ILE A 211 17.42 18.01 -15.81
CA ILE A 211 16.72 17.27 -16.85
C ILE A 211 16.06 18.25 -17.82
N SER A 212 16.56 18.30 -19.05
CA SER A 212 16.06 19.20 -20.09
C SER A 212 14.95 18.62 -20.98
N VAL A 213 14.59 17.34 -20.79
CA VAL A 213 13.52 16.71 -21.58
C VAL A 213 12.15 17.06 -21.00
N PRO A 214 11.14 17.30 -21.85
CA PRO A 214 9.77 17.52 -21.38
C PRO A 214 9.25 16.28 -20.63
N LEU A 215 8.72 16.48 -19.43
CA LEU A 215 8.08 15.44 -18.65
C LEU A 215 6.66 15.21 -19.18
N VAL A 216 6.44 14.08 -19.84
CA VAL A 216 5.13 13.69 -20.38
C VAL A 216 4.58 12.52 -19.58
N ALA A 217 3.31 12.58 -19.17
CA ALA A 217 2.68 11.50 -18.44
C ALA A 217 2.79 10.16 -19.22
N PRO A 218 3.12 9.05 -18.54
CA PRO A 218 3.25 7.75 -19.19
C PRO A 218 2.03 7.37 -20.06
N PRO A 219 2.22 6.72 -21.22
CA PRO A 219 1.15 6.40 -22.16
C PRO A 219 0.10 5.41 -21.63
N GLU A 220 0.41 4.65 -20.58
CA GLU A 220 -0.46 3.69 -19.92
C GLU A 220 -1.37 4.31 -18.86
N PHE A 221 -1.11 5.55 -18.42
CA PHE A 221 -1.90 6.20 -17.39
C PHE A 221 -3.36 6.37 -17.83
N ASP A 222 -4.29 6.07 -16.93
CA ASP A 222 -5.69 6.40 -17.15
C ASP A 222 -5.94 7.91 -16.95
N ALA A 223 -7.20 8.34 -17.15
CA ALA A 223 -7.55 9.76 -17.09
C ALA A 223 -7.27 10.40 -15.72
N GLU A 224 -7.36 9.65 -14.62
CA GLU A 224 -7.09 10.15 -13.27
C GLU A 224 -5.58 10.28 -13.02
N HIS A 225 -4.80 9.25 -13.37
CA HIS A 225 -3.34 9.28 -13.21
C HIS A 225 -2.68 10.35 -14.09
N ARG A 226 -3.17 10.58 -15.31
CA ARG A 226 -2.69 11.70 -16.15
C ARG A 226 -2.97 13.05 -15.51
N LEU A 227 -4.15 13.23 -14.92
CA LEU A 227 -4.54 14.46 -14.26
C LEU A 227 -3.67 14.72 -13.01
N ARG A 228 -3.43 13.68 -12.21
CA ARG A 228 -2.49 13.73 -11.07
C ARG A 228 -1.09 14.14 -11.54
N PHE A 229 -0.57 13.50 -12.59
CA PHE A 229 0.76 13.81 -13.13
C PHE A 229 0.84 15.25 -13.66
N GLU A 230 -0.16 15.70 -14.43
CA GLU A 230 -0.24 17.07 -14.98
C GLU A 230 -0.18 18.13 -13.88
N PHE A 231 -1.00 17.99 -12.84
CA PHE A 231 -1.00 18.94 -11.73
C PHE A 231 0.24 18.81 -10.84
N SER A 232 0.81 17.61 -10.68
CA SER A 232 2.08 17.42 -9.97
C SER A 232 3.23 18.14 -10.69
N LEU A 233 3.28 18.02 -12.02
CA LEU A 233 4.25 18.73 -12.86
C LEU A 233 4.08 20.25 -12.76
N ARG A 234 2.83 20.75 -12.76
CA ARG A 234 2.55 22.17 -12.54
C ARG A 234 3.08 22.66 -11.19
N LEU A 235 2.78 21.94 -10.11
CA LEU A 235 3.23 22.28 -8.76
C LEU A 235 4.76 22.22 -8.65
N ALA A 236 5.41 21.24 -9.28
CA ALA A 236 6.87 21.16 -9.34
C ALA A 236 7.48 22.36 -10.10
N GLY A 237 6.84 22.80 -11.19
CA GLY A 237 7.26 24.00 -11.92
C GLY A 237 7.14 25.30 -11.11
N GLU A 238 6.17 25.37 -10.20
CA GLU A 238 6.00 26.47 -9.24
C GLU A 238 6.97 26.37 -8.04
N ASN A 239 7.60 25.20 -7.81
CA ASN A 239 8.48 24.91 -6.68
C ASN A 239 9.79 24.21 -7.13
N PRO A 240 10.74 24.94 -7.74
CA PRO A 240 11.96 24.35 -8.29
C PRO A 240 12.75 23.54 -7.26
N GLY A 241 13.17 22.32 -7.64
CA GLY A 241 13.91 21.40 -6.77
C GLY A 241 13.04 20.47 -5.92
N TYR A 242 11.71 20.64 -5.98
CA TYR A 242 10.74 19.81 -5.26
C TYR A 242 9.77 19.14 -6.24
N TRP A 243 9.27 17.96 -5.83
CA TRP A 243 8.17 17.27 -6.52
C TRP A 243 7.10 16.88 -5.51
N PRO A 244 5.81 17.15 -5.76
CA PRO A 244 4.75 16.79 -4.82
C PRO A 244 4.37 15.32 -4.94
N ASN A 245 3.89 14.74 -3.83
CA ASN A 245 3.13 13.51 -3.88
C ASN A 245 1.91 13.69 -4.79
N SER A 246 1.62 12.70 -5.63
CA SER A 246 0.59 12.84 -6.66
C SER A 246 -0.85 12.82 -6.14
N TYR A 247 -1.07 12.73 -4.83
CA TYR A 247 -2.35 13.03 -4.17
C TYR A 247 -2.53 14.49 -3.74
N LEU A 248 -1.44 15.29 -3.61
CA LEU A 248 -1.55 16.73 -3.31
C LEU A 248 -2.48 17.48 -4.28
N PRO A 249 -2.53 17.16 -5.59
CA PRO A 249 -3.48 17.77 -6.51
C PRO A 249 -4.96 17.70 -6.11
N TYR A 250 -5.42 16.69 -5.35
CA TYR A 250 -6.81 16.63 -4.90
C TYR A 250 -7.16 17.77 -3.94
N TYR A 251 -6.18 18.24 -3.16
CA TYR A 251 -6.35 19.35 -2.22
C TYR A 251 -6.27 20.71 -2.93
N LEU A 252 -5.36 20.84 -3.91
CA LEU A 252 -5.03 22.13 -4.53
C LEU A 252 -5.84 22.42 -5.80
N PHE A 253 -6.32 21.38 -6.49
CA PHE A 253 -7.12 21.49 -7.72
C PHE A 253 -8.43 20.66 -7.66
N PRO A 254 -9.22 20.73 -6.57
CA PRO A 254 -10.35 19.83 -6.36
C PRO A 254 -11.39 19.87 -7.49
N ALA A 255 -11.65 21.05 -8.07
CA ALA A 255 -12.61 21.20 -9.15
C ALA A 255 -12.28 20.34 -10.39
N ALA A 256 -11.00 20.14 -10.69
CA ALA A 256 -10.58 19.31 -11.82
C ALA A 256 -10.87 17.82 -11.56
N PHE A 257 -10.66 17.36 -10.32
CA PHE A 257 -10.94 15.99 -9.91
C PHE A 257 -12.44 15.71 -9.82
N VAL A 258 -13.25 16.68 -9.38
CA VAL A 258 -14.72 16.58 -9.45
C VAL A 258 -15.18 16.44 -10.90
N ALA A 259 -14.69 17.29 -11.80
CA ALA A 259 -15.05 17.23 -13.22
C ALA A 259 -14.63 15.90 -13.87
N GLN A 260 -13.44 15.41 -13.55
CA GLN A 260 -12.96 14.11 -14.01
C GLN A 260 -13.83 12.95 -13.49
N ALA A 261 -14.12 12.94 -12.19
CA ALA A 261 -14.89 11.86 -11.56
C ALA A 261 -16.35 11.83 -12.06
N LYS A 262 -16.99 12.99 -12.23
CA LYS A 262 -18.34 13.09 -12.83
C LYS A 262 -18.40 12.55 -14.26
N ARG A 263 -17.30 12.65 -15.02
CA ARG A 263 -17.22 12.14 -16.39
C ARG A 263 -16.92 10.64 -16.45
N VAL A 264 -16.04 10.15 -15.58
CA VAL A 264 -15.50 8.77 -15.67
C VAL A 264 -16.25 7.79 -14.78
N GLY A 265 -16.82 8.25 -13.68
CA GLY A 265 -17.40 7.40 -12.63
C GLY A 265 -16.38 6.96 -11.58
N PRO A 266 -16.84 6.27 -10.51
CA PRO A 266 -16.00 5.89 -9.38
C PRO A 266 -14.99 4.80 -9.74
N ARG A 267 -13.78 4.91 -9.21
CA ARG A 267 -12.69 3.93 -9.42
C ARG A 267 -13.04 2.56 -8.85
N SER A 268 -13.86 2.51 -7.80
CA SER A 268 -14.38 1.28 -7.20
C SER A 268 -15.02 0.34 -8.22
N ASP A 269 -15.72 0.89 -9.22
CA ASP A 269 -16.46 0.11 -10.20
C ASP A 269 -15.48 -0.54 -11.21
N VAL A 270 -14.44 0.19 -11.61
CA VAL A 270 -13.33 -0.34 -12.44
C VAL A 270 -12.59 -1.48 -11.72
N VAL A 271 -12.32 -1.28 -10.43
CA VAL A 271 -11.67 -2.30 -9.59
C VAL A 271 -12.57 -3.53 -9.47
N ALA A 272 -13.86 -3.35 -9.18
CA ALA A 272 -14.83 -4.43 -9.04
C ALA A 272 -14.93 -5.27 -10.32
N ALA A 273 -15.00 -4.61 -11.48
CA ALA A 273 -15.05 -5.28 -12.78
C ALA A 273 -13.80 -6.15 -13.06
N SER A 274 -12.64 -5.76 -12.52
CA SER A 274 -11.38 -6.49 -12.70
C SER A 274 -11.25 -7.70 -11.77
N LEU A 275 -11.94 -7.72 -10.61
CA LEU A 275 -11.77 -8.77 -9.60
C LEU A 275 -12.11 -10.16 -10.10
N ALA A 276 -13.18 -10.31 -10.88
CA ALA A 276 -13.61 -11.62 -11.38
C ALA A 276 -12.48 -12.33 -12.15
N LYS A 277 -11.75 -11.60 -13.00
CA LYS A 277 -10.60 -12.11 -13.75
C LYS A 277 -9.53 -12.68 -12.82
N TYR A 278 -9.20 -11.97 -11.74
CA TYR A 278 -8.18 -12.41 -10.79
C TYR A 278 -8.60 -13.67 -10.04
N TYR A 279 -9.80 -13.68 -9.44
CA TYR A 279 -10.25 -14.83 -8.66
C TYR A 279 -10.51 -16.08 -9.52
N THR A 280 -10.98 -15.92 -10.77
CA THR A 280 -11.06 -17.04 -11.72
C THR A 280 -9.68 -17.60 -12.04
N HIS A 281 -8.70 -16.74 -12.27
CA HIS A 281 -7.31 -17.16 -12.48
C HIS A 281 -6.76 -17.87 -11.23
N PHE A 282 -6.97 -17.32 -10.04
CA PHE A 282 -6.48 -17.92 -8.78
C PHE A 282 -7.07 -19.29 -8.53
N ALA A 283 -8.38 -19.45 -8.74
CA ALA A 283 -9.04 -20.74 -8.60
C ALA A 283 -8.46 -21.78 -9.58
N SER A 284 -8.23 -21.38 -10.84
CA SER A 284 -7.64 -22.28 -11.84
C SER A 284 -6.20 -22.67 -11.53
N GLU A 285 -5.36 -21.74 -11.08
CA GLU A 285 -3.97 -22.02 -10.76
C GLU A 285 -3.80 -22.79 -9.45
N GLY A 286 -4.70 -22.59 -8.48
CA GLY A 286 -4.65 -23.28 -7.19
C GLY A 286 -4.87 -24.79 -7.25
N GLU A 287 -5.45 -25.30 -8.33
CA GLU A 287 -5.63 -26.75 -8.57
C GLU A 287 -4.40 -27.42 -9.21
N LYS A 288 -3.39 -26.63 -9.60
CA LYS A 288 -2.20 -27.15 -10.30
C LYS A 288 -1.09 -27.52 -9.33
N ALA A 289 -0.31 -28.53 -9.70
CA ALA A 289 0.91 -28.89 -8.96
C ALA A 289 1.99 -27.79 -9.00
N ALA A 290 2.10 -27.09 -10.14
CA ALA A 290 3.01 -25.97 -10.36
C ALA A 290 2.21 -24.73 -10.84
N PRO A 291 1.64 -23.93 -9.92
CA PRO A 291 0.87 -22.74 -10.27
C PRO A 291 1.71 -21.68 -10.98
N GLN A 292 1.10 -20.95 -11.91
CA GLN A 292 1.72 -19.80 -12.57
C GLN A 292 0.86 -18.56 -12.39
N LEU A 293 1.23 -17.71 -11.42
CA LEU A 293 0.58 -16.44 -11.18
C LEU A 293 0.87 -15.45 -12.33
N ARG A 294 -0.17 -15.11 -13.10
CA ARG A 294 -0.10 -14.19 -14.25
C ARG A 294 -0.97 -12.96 -14.10
N PHE A 295 -2.07 -13.07 -13.36
CA PHE A 295 -3.00 -11.97 -13.14
C PHE A 295 -3.21 -11.75 -11.66
N TYR A 296 -2.84 -10.58 -11.16
CA TYR A 296 -3.07 -10.16 -9.78
C TYR A 296 -3.14 -8.64 -9.71
N ARG A 297 -3.50 -8.12 -8.53
CA ARG A 297 -3.41 -6.69 -8.24
C ARG A 297 -2.12 -6.36 -7.52
N GLY A 298 -1.57 -5.19 -7.81
CA GLY A 298 -0.26 -4.75 -7.34
C GLY A 298 0.79 -4.84 -8.43
N SER A 299 1.95 -4.24 -8.18
CA SER A 299 3.11 -4.33 -9.06
C SER A 299 3.65 -5.76 -9.08
N ALA A 300 4.06 -6.20 -10.26
CA ALA A 300 4.58 -7.52 -10.51
C ALA A 300 6.10 -7.51 -10.71
N GLY A 301 6.84 -8.03 -9.72
CA GLY A 301 8.30 -8.18 -9.79
C GLY A 301 9.08 -6.95 -9.34
N PHE A 302 10.10 -7.20 -8.51
CA PHE A 302 10.94 -6.24 -7.78
C PHE A 302 10.17 -5.31 -6.81
N GLY A 303 10.10 -5.74 -5.54
CA GLY A 303 9.83 -4.86 -4.40
C GLY A 303 8.36 -4.62 -4.08
N ASP A 304 7.72 -5.57 -3.41
CA ASP A 304 6.59 -5.24 -2.53
C ASP A 304 7.18 -4.55 -1.29
N LEU A 305 6.77 -3.31 -0.98
CA LEU A 305 7.34 -2.55 0.14
C LEU A 305 7.25 -3.30 1.47
N ALA A 306 6.17 -4.06 1.72
CA ALA A 306 6.10 -4.89 2.92
C ALA A 306 7.21 -5.95 2.92
N VAL A 307 7.46 -6.60 1.79
CA VAL A 307 8.56 -7.58 1.67
C VAL A 307 9.92 -6.90 1.86
N ASN A 308 10.12 -5.70 1.31
CA ASN A 308 11.35 -4.94 1.52
C ASN A 308 11.56 -4.56 3.00
N VAL A 309 10.50 -4.17 3.71
CA VAL A 309 10.55 -3.93 5.16
C VAL A 309 10.92 -5.21 5.91
N ILE A 310 10.29 -6.34 5.58
CA ILE A 310 10.59 -7.64 6.21
C ILE A 310 12.05 -8.04 5.97
N ARG A 311 12.55 -7.85 4.74
CA ARG A 311 13.96 -8.09 4.40
C ARG A 311 14.89 -7.17 5.18
N ALA A 312 14.54 -5.88 5.30
CA ALA A 312 15.31 -4.93 6.09
C ALA A 312 15.40 -5.34 7.56
N LEU A 313 14.29 -5.78 8.15
CA LEU A 313 14.24 -6.27 9.54
C LEU A 313 15.04 -7.55 9.77
N ALA A 314 15.20 -8.40 8.74
CA ALA A 314 15.99 -9.62 8.80
C ALA A 314 17.48 -9.41 8.49
N SER A 315 17.82 -8.29 7.86
CA SER A 315 19.13 -8.03 7.30
C SER A 315 20.12 -7.46 8.33
N PRO A 316 21.39 -7.89 8.33
CA PRO A 316 22.45 -7.20 9.07
C PRO A 316 22.90 -5.91 8.39
N THR A 317 22.61 -5.76 7.09
CA THR A 317 22.93 -4.57 6.30
C THR A 317 21.77 -3.57 6.37
N PRO A 318 22.03 -2.27 6.59
CA PRO A 318 21.00 -1.23 6.57
C PRO A 318 20.25 -1.12 5.24
N TYR A 319 18.97 -0.78 5.31
CA TYR A 319 18.12 -0.41 4.18
C TYR A 319 17.65 1.03 4.34
N GLU A 320 17.48 1.74 3.23
CA GLU A 320 16.79 3.04 3.19
C GLU A 320 15.41 2.80 2.56
N LEU A 321 14.36 3.15 3.29
CA LEU A 321 12.95 2.94 2.92
C LEU A 321 12.13 4.16 3.35
N VAL A 322 11.13 4.52 2.56
CA VAL A 322 10.12 5.52 2.95
C VAL A 322 9.00 4.82 3.70
N LEU A 323 8.78 5.24 4.94
CA LEU A 323 7.86 4.59 5.88
C LEU A 323 7.10 5.65 6.67
N ASN A 324 5.91 5.31 7.16
CA ASN A 324 5.15 6.17 8.04
C ASN A 324 5.50 5.86 9.51
N LEU A 325 6.18 6.79 10.19
CA LEU A 325 6.71 6.65 11.54
C LEU A 325 6.51 7.93 12.36
N PRO A 326 6.47 7.88 13.71
CA PRO A 326 6.50 9.09 14.53
C PRO A 326 7.73 9.95 14.19
N ASN A 327 7.52 11.25 14.06
CA ASN A 327 8.52 12.23 13.62
C ASN A 327 9.81 12.20 14.45
N GLN A 328 9.71 12.15 15.78
CA GLN A 328 10.86 12.07 16.70
C GLN A 328 11.98 13.07 16.38
N GLY A 329 11.61 14.31 16.04
CA GLY A 329 12.56 15.37 15.70
C GLY A 329 13.21 15.28 14.30
N ALA A 330 12.76 14.38 13.42
CA ALA A 330 13.24 14.32 12.03
C ALA A 330 12.99 15.63 11.28
N THR A 331 11.88 16.32 11.59
CA THR A 331 11.59 17.67 11.11
C THR A 331 10.93 18.53 12.20
N PRO A 332 11.21 19.84 12.26
CA PRO A 332 10.52 20.75 13.16
C PRO A 332 9.11 21.14 12.68
N ALA A 333 8.70 20.69 11.49
CA ALA A 333 7.40 21.04 10.90
C ALA A 333 6.20 20.36 11.60
N PHE A 334 6.45 19.25 12.30
CA PHE A 334 5.43 18.46 12.98
C PHE A 334 5.84 18.22 14.44
N ALA A 335 4.89 17.88 15.30
CA ALA A 335 5.20 17.44 16.67
C ALA A 335 5.94 16.09 16.64
N ASP A 336 6.66 15.75 17.71
CA ASP A 336 7.49 14.53 17.78
C ASP A 336 6.67 13.23 17.66
N ASP A 337 5.42 13.25 18.10
CA ASP A 337 4.48 12.12 18.09
C ASP A 337 3.63 12.05 16.81
N THR A 338 3.71 13.05 15.94
CA THR A 338 3.02 13.04 14.65
C THR A 338 3.67 12.00 13.74
N VAL A 339 2.86 11.09 13.21
CA VAL A 339 3.28 10.14 12.17
C VAL A 339 3.49 10.92 10.88
N ILE A 340 4.70 10.85 10.36
CA ILE A 340 5.13 11.48 9.10
C ILE A 340 5.69 10.42 8.16
N GLU A 341 5.84 10.81 6.90
CA GLU A 341 6.45 10.02 5.81
C GLU A 341 7.74 10.69 5.29
#